data_AF-A0AAW0ATD3-F1
#
_entry.id   AF-A0AAW0ATD3-F1
#
_cell.length_a   1.000
_cell.length_b   1.000
_cell.length_c   1.000
_cell.angle_alpha   90.00
_cell.angle_beta   90.00
_cell.angle_gamma   90.00
#
_symmetry.space_group_name_H-M   'P 1'
#
loop_
_entity.id
_entity.type
_entity.pdbx_description
1 polymer ?
#
loop_
_entity_poly.entity_id
_entity_poly.type
_entity_poly.pdbx_seq_one_letter_code
_entity_poly.pdbx_strand_id
1 'polypeptide(L)'
;SNHRIRSQKDKILPSGVSPNYIFDFPERFGLVKFGKQAPQDKIDALRRNIPKSREECYRWVPDEFDMMAFGAYEQIGSPEMKLAEGWTIFCRMLSLLQ
;
A
#
# COMPACT_ATOMS: atom_id res chain seq x y z
N SER A 1 -21.76 0.63 -15.67
CA SER A 1 -21.82 -0.32 -14.54
C SER A 1 -22.83 0.20 -13.53
N ASN A 2 -24.09 -0.27 -13.59
CA ASN A 2 -25.19 0.20 -12.73
C ASN A 2 -25.64 -0.93 -11.79
N HIS A 3 -24.69 -1.49 -11.03
CA HIS A 3 -25.01 -2.49 -10.01
C HIS A 3 -25.61 -1.79 -8.78
N ARG A 4 -26.94 -1.80 -8.64
CA ARG A 4 -27.61 -1.32 -7.42
C ARG A 4 -27.63 -2.43 -6.38
N ILE A 5 -26.83 -2.28 -5.32
CA ILE A 5 -26.81 -3.21 -4.19
C ILE A 5 -28.21 -3.20 -3.54
N ARG A 6 -28.82 -4.38 -3.39
CA ARG A 6 -30.15 -4.55 -2.77
C ARG A 6 -30.08 -4.15 -1.30
N SER A 7 -31.01 -3.32 -0.85
CA SER A 7 -31.14 -2.98 0.57
C SER A 7 -31.56 -4.21 1.36
N GLN A 8 -30.75 -4.60 2.35
CA GLN A 8 -31.07 -5.63 3.32
C GLN A 8 -31.52 -4.94 4.60
N LYS A 9 -32.83 -4.92 4.86
CA LYS A 9 -33.41 -4.22 6.02
C LYS A 9 -33.00 -4.85 7.35
N ASP A 10 -32.81 -6.16 7.36
CA ASP A 10 -32.57 -6.94 8.58
C ASP A 10 -31.07 -7.22 8.83
N LYS A 11 -30.17 -6.53 8.13
CA LYS A 11 -28.75 -6.73 8.37
C LYS A 11 -28.34 -6.04 9.67
N ILE A 12 -27.59 -6.78 10.47
CA ILE A 12 -27.02 -6.32 11.73
C ILE A 12 -25.89 -5.30 11.48
N LEU A 13 -25.20 -5.40 10.34
CA LEU A 13 -24.07 -4.55 10.01
C LEU A 13 -24.52 -3.19 9.45
N PRO A 14 -23.78 -2.11 9.74
CA PRO A 14 -24.20 -0.77 9.35
C PRO A 14 -24.21 -0.57 7.82
N SER A 15 -25.03 0.38 7.39
CA SER A 15 -25.10 0.90 6.00
C SER A 15 -24.64 2.35 5.99
N GLY A 16 -23.96 2.77 4.93
CA GLY A 16 -23.65 4.19 4.71
C GLY A 16 -22.58 4.77 5.66
N VAL A 17 -21.92 3.93 6.46
CA VAL A 17 -20.76 4.30 7.28
C VAL A 17 -19.55 3.49 6.84
N SER A 18 -18.36 3.94 7.24
CA SER A 18 -17.12 3.21 7.00
C SER A 18 -17.19 1.79 7.60
N PRO A 19 -16.75 0.74 6.89
CA PRO A 19 -16.63 -0.61 7.44
C PRO A 19 -15.85 -0.67 8.75
N ASN A 20 -14.91 0.26 8.97
CA ASN A 20 -14.10 0.34 10.18
C ASN A 20 -14.93 0.62 11.44
N TYR A 21 -16.12 1.21 11.29
CA TYR A 21 -17.01 1.57 12.40
C TYR A 21 -17.42 0.37 13.27
N ILE A 22 -17.45 -0.83 12.67
CA ILE A 22 -17.77 -2.09 13.36
C ILE A 22 -16.62 -2.53 14.28
N PHE A 23 -15.37 -2.21 13.93
CA PHE A 23 -14.20 -2.56 14.73
C PHE A 23 -14.01 -1.62 15.92
N ASP A 24 -14.45 -0.37 15.75
CA ASP A 24 -14.43 0.65 16.81
C ASP A 24 -15.56 0.45 17.83
N PHE A 25 -16.76 0.09 17.36
CA PHE A 25 -17.99 -0.04 18.18
C PHE A 25 -18.76 -1.35 17.93
N PRO A 26 -18.15 -2.53 18.11
CA PRO A 26 -18.78 -3.81 17.78
C PRO A 26 -20.07 -4.06 18.58
N GLU A 27 -20.16 -3.57 19.80
CA GLU A 27 -21.31 -3.71 20.69
C GLU A 27 -22.59 -3.08 20.13
N ARG A 28 -22.46 -2.02 19.31
CA ARG A 28 -23.61 -1.37 18.65
C ARG A 28 -24.30 -2.26 17.62
N PHE A 29 -23.64 -3.35 17.23
CA PHE A 29 -24.11 -4.32 16.26
C PHE A 29 -24.23 -5.72 16.87
N GLY A 30 -24.31 -5.84 18.21
CA GLY A 30 -24.39 -7.14 18.88
C GLY A 30 -23.15 -8.03 18.66
N LEU A 31 -22.02 -7.41 18.27
CA LEU A 31 -20.74 -8.09 18.10
C LEU A 31 -19.87 -7.88 19.34
N VAL A 32 -18.81 -8.68 19.46
CA VAL A 32 -17.87 -8.62 20.57
C VAL A 32 -16.48 -8.25 20.06
N LYS A 33 -15.79 -7.37 20.77
CA LYS A 33 -14.40 -7.00 20.47
C LYS A 33 -13.46 -8.14 20.86
N PHE A 34 -13.06 -8.94 19.87
CA PHE A 34 -12.05 -10.00 20.06
C PHE A 34 -10.61 -9.55 19.71
N GLY A 35 -10.47 -8.39 19.06
CA GLY A 35 -9.15 -7.86 18.72
C GLY A 35 -8.37 -7.45 19.97
N LYS A 36 -7.15 -7.96 20.12
CA LYS A 36 -6.17 -7.47 21.10
C LYS A 36 -5.13 -6.62 20.38
N GLN A 37 -4.86 -5.43 20.92
CA GLN A 37 -3.75 -4.63 20.42
C GLN A 37 -2.44 -5.30 20.83
N ALA A 38 -1.55 -5.50 19.86
CA ALA A 38 -0.22 -6.00 20.15
C ALA A 38 0.54 -4.94 20.98
N PRO A 39 1.15 -5.31 22.13
CA PRO A 39 1.93 -4.38 22.93
C PRO A 39 3.11 -3.84 22.13
N GLN A 40 3.31 -2.52 22.15
CA GLN A 40 4.33 -1.86 21.33
C GLN A 40 5.75 -2.33 21.70
N ASP A 41 6.02 -2.57 22.99
CA ASP A 41 7.28 -3.11 23.49
C ASP A 41 7.62 -4.48 22.89
N LYS A 42 6.62 -5.34 22.67
CA LYS A 42 6.80 -6.65 22.02
C LYS A 42 7.09 -6.50 20.54
N ILE A 43 6.41 -5.58 19.86
CA ILE A 43 6.67 -5.25 18.46
C ILE A 43 8.12 -4.75 18.31
N ASP A 44 8.55 -3.83 19.17
CA ASP A 44 9.88 -3.23 19.10
C ASP A 44 10.99 -4.24 19.45
N ALA A 45 10.73 -5.14 20.40
CA ALA A 45 11.63 -6.25 20.70
C ALA A 45 11.78 -7.20 19.49
N LEU A 46 10.69 -7.54 18.80
CA LEU A 46 10.74 -8.37 17.61
C LEU A 46 11.43 -7.67 16.44
N ARG A 47 11.18 -6.37 16.24
CA ARG A 47 11.83 -5.56 15.18
C ARG A 47 13.34 -5.51 15.34
N ARG A 48 13.86 -5.43 16.56
CA ARG A 48 15.32 -5.45 16.83
C ARG A 48 16.00 -6.75 16.41
N ASN A 49 15.25 -7.85 16.27
CA ASN A 49 15.80 -9.13 15.81
C ASN A 49 15.80 -9.27 14.28
N ILE A 50 15.22 -8.32 13.55
CA ILE A 50 15.23 -8.34 12.09
C ILE A 50 16.60 -7.81 11.65
N PRO A 51 17.41 -8.58 10.90
CA PRO A 51 18.76 -8.17 10.53
C PRO A 51 18.79 -7.03 9.51
N LYS A 52 17.66 -6.79 8.83
CA LYS A 52 17.48 -5.75 7.82
C LYS A 52 16.76 -4.55 8.41
N SER A 53 17.18 -3.36 8.02
CA SER A 53 16.48 -2.12 8.35
C SER A 53 15.11 -2.06 7.66
N ARG A 54 14.28 -1.12 8.10
CA ARG A 54 13.00 -0.84 7.45
C ARG A 54 13.24 -0.42 6.00
N GLU A 55 14.18 0.49 5.78
CA GLU A 55 14.52 1.06 4.48
C GLU A 55 14.99 -0.03 3.51
N GLU A 56 15.84 -0.96 3.98
CA GLU A 56 16.27 -2.11 3.19
C GLU A 56 15.11 -3.05 2.83
N CYS A 57 14.14 -3.22 3.72
CA CYS A 57 12.94 -4.02 3.42
C CYS A 57 12.01 -3.36 2.38
N TYR A 58 12.00 -2.02 2.29
CA TYR A 58 11.20 -1.28 1.30
C TYR A 58 11.96 -0.97 0.01
N ARG A 59 13.24 -1.33 -0.07
CA ARG A 59 14.05 -1.18 -1.27
C ARG A 59 13.57 -2.13 -2.37
N TRP A 60 13.12 -1.57 -3.50
CA TRP A 60 12.65 -2.34 -4.65
C TRP A 60 13.79 -2.90 -5.50
N VAL A 61 14.87 -2.14 -5.64
CA VAL A 61 16.07 -2.43 -6.46
C VAL A 61 17.33 -1.95 -5.72
N PRO A 62 18.51 -2.53 -5.99
CA PRO A 62 19.78 -2.03 -5.43
C PRO A 62 20.00 -0.54 -5.76
N ASP A 63 20.67 0.18 -4.85
CA ASP A 63 20.93 1.63 -5.00
C ASP A 63 21.69 1.95 -6.30
N GLU A 64 22.60 1.06 -6.73
CA GLU A 64 23.32 1.16 -8.00
C GLU A 64 22.37 1.19 -9.20
N PHE A 65 21.36 0.31 -9.20
CA PHE A 65 20.37 0.28 -10.28
C PHE A 65 19.43 1.48 -10.21
N ASP A 66 19.04 1.92 -9.01
CA ASP A 66 18.21 3.12 -8.83
C ASP A 66 18.90 4.37 -9.40
N MET A 67 20.19 4.54 -9.13
CA MET A 67 21.00 5.63 -9.70
C MET A 67 21.10 5.55 -11.23
N MET A 68 21.32 4.35 -11.80
CA MET A 68 21.36 4.17 -13.25
C MET A 68 20.01 4.47 -13.90
N ALA A 69 18.92 3.94 -13.33
CA ALA A 69 17.57 4.18 -13.81
C ALA A 69 17.21 5.67 -13.75
N PHE A 70 17.55 6.35 -12.65
CA PHE A 70 17.37 7.79 -12.52
C PHE A 70 18.16 8.56 -13.59
N GLY A 71 19.42 8.19 -13.83
CA GLY A 71 20.23 8.77 -14.90
C GLY A 71 19.62 8.59 -16.29
N ALA A 72 19.08 7.40 -16.59
CA ALA A 72 18.38 7.14 -17.86
C ALA A 72 17.10 7.98 -17.98
N TYR A 73 16.36 8.18 -16.88
CA TYR A 73 15.16 9.01 -16.85
C TYR A 73 15.49 10.50 -17.11
N GLU A 74 16.55 11.02 -16.50
CA GLU A 74 17.04 12.38 -16.76
C GLU A 74 17.51 12.54 -18.22
N GLN A 75 18.20 11.53 -18.77
CA GLN A 75 18.69 11.55 -20.15
C GLN A 75 17.57 11.60 -21.20
N ILE A 76 16.40 11.00 -20.90
CA ILE A 76 15.23 11.08 -21.79
C ILE A 76 14.41 12.37 -21.62
N GLY A 77 14.88 13.29 -20.76
CA GLY A 77 14.31 14.62 -20.52
C GLY A 77 13.29 14.68 -19.38
N SER A 78 13.33 13.72 -18.45
CA SER A 78 12.46 13.67 -17.24
C SER A 78 10.97 13.90 -17.55
N PRO A 79 10.38 13.13 -18.48
CA PRO A 79 9.00 13.35 -18.92
C PRO A 79 7.99 13.17 -17.79
N GLU A 80 6.95 14.00 -17.76
CA GLU A 80 5.87 13.91 -16.76
C GLU A 80 5.22 12.51 -16.78
N MET A 81 5.12 11.88 -15.62
CA MET A 81 4.55 10.53 -15.48
C MET A 81 3.02 10.54 -15.55
N LYS A 82 2.50 10.42 -16.77
CA LYS A 82 1.07 10.17 -17.03
C LYS A 82 0.79 8.67 -17.11
N LEU A 83 -0.37 8.25 -16.62
CA LEU A 83 -0.72 6.83 -16.49
C LEU A 83 -0.64 6.05 -17.81
N ALA A 84 -0.95 6.71 -18.94
CA ALA A 84 -0.89 6.10 -20.27
C ALA A 84 0.53 6.04 -20.87
N GLU A 85 1.44 6.87 -20.39
CA GLU A 85 2.77 7.08 -20.98
C GLU A 85 3.87 6.29 -20.26
N GLY A 86 3.57 5.76 -19.06
CA GLY A 86 4.55 5.06 -18.22
C GLY A 86 5.28 3.92 -18.92
N TRP A 87 4.59 3.09 -19.71
CA TRP A 87 5.23 2.00 -20.45
C TRP A 87 6.20 2.51 -21.53
N THR A 88 5.83 3.58 -22.23
CA THR A 88 6.67 4.20 -23.26
C THR A 88 7.92 4.84 -22.63
N ILE A 89 7.77 5.53 -21.50
CA ILE A 89 8.87 6.10 -20.72
C ILE A 89 9.83 4.98 -20.30
N PHE A 90 9.30 3.89 -19.74
CA PHE A 90 10.10 2.72 -19.36
C PHE A 90 10.90 2.14 -20.53
N CYS A 91 10.27 1.91 -21.69
CA CYS A 91 10.95 1.38 -22.87
C CYS A 91 12.09 2.30 -23.36
N ARG A 92 11.90 3.63 -23.27
CA ARG A 92 12.97 4.60 -23.61
C ARG A 92 14.12 4.52 -22.63
N MET A 93 13.85 4.44 -21.33
CA MET A 93 14.90 4.27 -20.30
C MET A 93 15.65 2.96 -20.50
N LEU A 94 14.94 1.87 -20.77
CA LEU A 94 15.53 0.54 -20.98
C LEU A 94 16.54 0.53 -22.14
N SER A 95 16.32 1.31 -23.19
CA SER A 95 17.28 1.41 -24.31
C SER A 95 18.64 2.03 -23.93
N LEU A 96 18.71 2.73 -22.80
CA LEU A 96 19.90 3.40 -22.28
C LEU A 96 20.60 2.59 -21.17
N LEU A 97 19.90 1.62 -20.58
CA LEU A 97 20.41 0.71 -19.56
C LEU A 97 20.90 -0.57 -20.24
N GLN A 98 22.16 -0.59 -20.69
CA GLN A 98 22.84 -1.78 -21.23
C GLN A 98 23.79 -2.38 -20.21
#